data_AF-A0A934GU66-F1
#
_entry.id   AF-A0A934GU66-F1
#
_cell.length_a   1.000
_cell.length_b   1.000
_cell.length_c   1.000
_cell.angle_alpha   90.00
_cell.angle_beta   90.00
_cell.angle_gamma   90.00
#
_symmetry.space_group_name_H-M   'P 1'
#
loop_
_entity.id
_entity.type
_entity.pdbx_description
1 polymer ?
#
loop_
_entity_poly.entity_id
_entity_poly.type
_entity_poly.pdbx_seq_one_letter_code
_entity_poly.pdbx_strand_id
1 'polypeptide(L)'
;MRRAVARRRFTSLATLTVMTGLIVTVGVACSDSKPTPTPLAAVVSTLIPPTATATPTLTPTPPPSTPAINPNDLPTYTPAIISFLPESASVAVEHAMSDLRQQLGLEGSAVIGVLNLRKLNWPDGKLGCAPEVISSALRGQEGVAGYRVTLNYGDKGYVYHTDTEGTVYYCKRADLLSEDGEPLAFDPIAESLISPAELDLAQRLGIEVEIIEWVDLAAMTWIDSSLGCPRPNLNYTVVSIPGYRLVFRVPSEQPTGDEALPITYIYHSDGLQANYCDPDWEILPPPYGTIEPIIIGTPIAE
;
A
#
# COMPACT_ATOMS: atom_id res chain seq x y z
N MET A 1 -50.19 -42.83 12.94
CA MET A 1 -49.96 -43.66 11.73
C MET A 1 -48.53 -43.43 11.26
N ARG A 2 -47.71 -44.51 11.22
CA ARG A 2 -46.30 -44.49 10.83
C ARG A 2 -46.16 -44.65 9.31
N ARG A 3 -45.35 -43.82 8.64
CA ARG A 3 -44.71 -44.11 7.33
C ARG A 3 -43.34 -43.42 7.35
N ALA A 4 -42.26 -44.16 7.65
CA ALA A 4 -41.46 -45.00 6.77
C ALA A 4 -40.32 -44.21 6.10
N VAL A 5 -39.13 -44.48 6.64
CA VAL A 5 -37.79 -44.03 6.24
C VAL A 5 -37.43 -44.60 4.86
N ALA A 6 -36.84 -43.78 3.98
CA ALA A 6 -36.12 -44.23 2.80
C ALA A 6 -34.70 -43.68 2.80
N ARG A 7 -33.77 -44.47 3.37
CA ARG A 7 -32.32 -44.29 3.19
C ARG A 7 -31.95 -44.74 1.78
N ARG A 8 -31.42 -43.85 0.93
CA ARG A 8 -30.69 -44.26 -0.27
C ARG A 8 -29.21 -44.37 0.06
N ARG A 9 -28.73 -45.62 0.08
CA ARG A 9 -27.32 -45.98 0.10
C ARG A 9 -26.78 -45.79 -1.32
N PHE A 10 -25.76 -44.95 -1.50
CA PHE A 10 -24.95 -44.98 -2.72
C PHE A 10 -23.71 -45.83 -2.43
N THR A 11 -23.74 -47.04 -2.97
CA THR A 11 -22.63 -47.99 -2.98
C THR A 11 -21.68 -47.66 -4.13
N SER A 12 -20.41 -47.48 -3.76
CA SER A 12 -19.17 -47.95 -4.43
C SER A 12 -19.22 -48.22 -5.93
N LEU A 13 -18.34 -47.55 -6.69
CA LEU A 13 -17.56 -48.22 -7.73
C LEU A 13 -16.19 -47.53 -7.85
N ALA A 14 -15.18 -48.15 -7.24
CA ALA A 14 -13.79 -47.88 -7.53
C ALA A 14 -13.45 -48.50 -8.90
N THR A 15 -13.10 -47.68 -9.88
CA THR A 15 -12.53 -48.13 -11.15
C THR A 15 -11.06 -47.73 -11.19
N LEU A 16 -10.23 -48.74 -10.92
CA LEU A 16 -8.79 -48.77 -11.11
C LEU A 16 -8.51 -48.98 -12.61
N THR A 17 -8.14 -47.93 -13.34
CA THR A 17 -7.61 -48.06 -14.70
C THR A 17 -6.12 -47.76 -14.71
N VAL A 18 -5.34 -48.84 -14.63
CA VAL A 18 -3.93 -48.88 -15.02
C VAL A 18 -3.89 -48.76 -16.55
N MET A 19 -3.38 -47.65 -17.07
CA MET A 19 -3.04 -47.54 -18.50
C MET A 19 -1.53 -47.39 -18.64
N THR A 20 -0.96 -48.44 -19.23
CA THR A 20 0.41 -48.65 -19.66
C THR A 20 0.82 -47.65 -20.75
N GLY A 21 2.11 -47.36 -20.80
CA GLY A 21 2.68 -46.23 -21.51
C GLY A 21 2.64 -46.29 -23.04
N LEU A 22 2.80 -45.11 -23.62
CA LEU A 22 3.35 -44.90 -24.94
C LEU A 22 4.25 -43.67 -24.88
N ILE A 23 5.55 -43.91 -24.69
CA ILE A 23 6.58 -42.88 -24.79
C ILE A 23 6.82 -42.64 -26.28
N VAL A 24 6.32 -41.52 -26.80
CA VAL A 24 6.66 -41.03 -28.15
C VAL A 24 7.85 -40.10 -28.00
N THR A 25 9.04 -40.62 -28.31
CA THR A 25 10.27 -39.82 -28.41
C THR A 25 10.22 -39.02 -29.71
N VAL A 26 9.92 -37.73 -29.62
CA VAL A 26 10.15 -36.78 -30.73
C VAL A 26 11.62 -36.38 -30.67
N GLY A 27 12.40 -36.87 -31.64
CA GLY A 27 13.79 -36.46 -31.84
C GLY A 27 13.83 -34.99 -32.27
N VAL A 28 14.28 -34.11 -31.38
CA VAL A 28 14.71 -32.76 -31.74
C VAL A 28 16.06 -32.89 -32.42
N ALA A 29 16.09 -32.70 -33.73
CA ALA A 29 17.32 -32.55 -34.48
C ALA A 29 17.99 -31.23 -34.06
N CYS A 30 19.11 -31.32 -33.34
CA CYS A 30 20.01 -30.21 -33.11
C CYS A 30 20.69 -29.85 -34.44
N SER A 31 20.34 -28.71 -35.02
CA SER A 31 21.12 -28.12 -36.10
C SER A 31 22.42 -27.56 -35.52
N ASP A 32 23.52 -28.31 -35.69
CA ASP A 32 24.90 -27.89 -35.43
C ASP A 32 25.28 -26.72 -36.35
N SER A 33 25.03 -25.49 -35.91
CA SER A 33 25.63 -24.29 -36.51
C SER A 33 26.94 -23.99 -35.78
N LYS A 34 28.02 -24.62 -36.26
CA LYS A 34 29.39 -24.39 -35.80
C LYS A 34 29.79 -22.92 -36.03
N PRO A 35 30.12 -22.13 -34.99
CA PRO A 35 30.69 -20.81 -35.21
C PRO A 35 32.12 -20.94 -35.72
N THR A 36 32.38 -20.33 -36.88
CA THR A 36 33.71 -20.19 -37.51
C THR A 36 34.68 -19.53 -36.53
N PRO A 37 35.85 -20.12 -36.23
CA PRO A 37 36.87 -19.45 -35.43
C PRO A 37 37.54 -18.36 -36.27
N THR A 38 37.36 -17.11 -35.85
CA THR A 38 38.12 -15.95 -36.33
C THR A 38 39.61 -16.20 -36.08
N PRO A 39 40.51 -15.99 -37.06
CA PRO A 39 41.94 -16.18 -36.84
C PRO A 39 42.47 -15.18 -35.81
N LEU A 40 43.07 -15.71 -34.74
CA LEU A 40 43.86 -14.95 -33.78
C LEU A 40 45.03 -14.29 -34.53
N ALA A 41 45.04 -12.96 -34.58
CA ALA A 41 46.22 -12.21 -34.97
C ALA A 41 47.31 -12.45 -33.93
N ALA A 42 48.39 -13.13 -34.33
CA ALA A 42 49.59 -13.28 -33.53
C ALA A 42 50.25 -11.90 -33.34
N VAL A 43 50.20 -11.36 -32.13
CA VAL A 43 50.94 -10.15 -31.77
C VAL A 43 52.40 -10.54 -31.54
N VAL A 44 53.24 -10.19 -32.51
CA VAL A 44 54.70 -10.25 -32.38
C VAL A 44 55.11 -9.21 -31.34
N SER A 45 55.65 -9.66 -30.21
CA SER A 45 56.24 -8.76 -29.21
C SER A 45 57.62 -8.29 -29.69
N THR A 46 57.67 -7.11 -30.28
CA THR A 46 58.91 -6.34 -30.45
C THR A 46 59.19 -5.59 -29.14
N LEU A 47 60.30 -5.93 -28.48
CA LEU A 47 60.82 -5.19 -27.33
C LEU A 47 61.38 -3.84 -27.80
N ILE A 48 60.58 -2.78 -27.70
CA ILE A 48 61.04 -1.40 -27.82
C ILE A 48 61.36 -0.91 -26.40
N PRO A 49 62.57 -0.40 -26.11
CA PRO A 49 62.88 0.16 -24.80
C PRO A 49 62.02 1.43 -24.55
N PRO A 50 61.51 1.66 -23.33
CA PRO A 50 60.71 2.83 -23.05
C PRO A 50 61.58 4.10 -23.07
N THR A 51 61.31 4.98 -24.04
CA THR A 51 61.73 6.38 -23.97
C THR A 51 61.02 7.04 -22.79
N ALA A 52 61.76 7.76 -21.94
CA ALA A 52 61.21 8.49 -20.82
C ALA A 52 60.31 9.64 -21.30
N THR A 53 59.00 9.41 -21.31
CA THR A 53 57.99 10.45 -21.52
C THR A 53 57.77 11.18 -20.20
N ALA A 54 58.05 12.48 -20.17
CA ALA A 54 57.73 13.33 -19.03
C ALA A 54 56.22 13.32 -18.80
N THR A 55 55.80 12.89 -17.60
CA THR A 55 54.41 12.97 -17.14
C THR A 55 54.03 14.45 -16.95
N PRO A 56 52.99 14.97 -17.62
CA PRO A 56 52.46 16.27 -17.25
C PRO A 56 51.81 16.15 -15.86
N THR A 57 52.31 16.92 -14.89
CA THR A 57 51.67 17.11 -13.59
C THR A 57 50.31 17.76 -13.80
N LEU A 58 49.23 16.98 -13.67
CA LEU A 58 47.87 17.53 -13.64
C LEU A 58 47.67 18.18 -12.27
N THR A 59 47.56 19.51 -12.26
CA THR A 59 47.01 20.26 -11.12
C THR A 59 45.59 19.76 -10.85
N PRO A 60 45.21 19.43 -9.60
CA PRO A 60 43.85 19.00 -9.30
C PRO A 60 42.87 20.15 -9.61
N THR A 61 41.99 19.93 -10.58
CA THR A 61 40.84 20.79 -10.85
C THR A 61 39.90 20.72 -9.63
N PRO A 62 39.46 21.85 -9.05
CA PRO A 62 38.45 21.82 -8.00
C PRO A 62 37.17 21.15 -8.54
N PRO A 63 36.42 20.40 -7.70
CA PRO A 63 35.15 19.80 -8.12
C PRO A 63 34.21 20.87 -8.66
N PRO A 64 33.33 20.55 -9.63
CA PRO A 64 32.35 21.50 -10.13
C PRO A 64 31.51 21.99 -8.95
N SER A 65 31.55 23.30 -8.70
CA SER A 65 30.66 23.95 -7.75
C SER A 65 29.23 23.66 -8.18
N THR A 66 28.51 22.90 -7.37
CA THR A 66 27.05 22.78 -7.49
C THR A 66 26.48 24.20 -7.48
N PRO A 67 25.65 24.61 -8.45
CA PRO A 67 24.95 25.88 -8.35
C PRO A 67 24.18 25.88 -7.03
N ALA A 68 24.45 26.85 -6.15
CA ALA A 68 23.62 27.06 -4.98
C ALA A 68 22.22 27.42 -5.48
N ILE A 69 21.25 26.54 -5.24
CA ILE A 69 19.84 26.83 -5.48
C ILE A 69 19.49 27.97 -4.53
N ASN A 70 19.21 29.15 -5.08
CA ASN A 70 18.70 30.27 -4.31
C ASN A 70 17.33 29.86 -3.74
N PRO A 71 17.05 30.07 -2.45
CA PRO A 71 15.71 29.83 -1.89
C PRO A 71 14.58 30.56 -2.65
N ASN A 72 14.93 31.61 -3.41
CA ASN A 72 14.00 32.37 -4.25
C ASN A 72 13.82 31.83 -5.68
N ASP A 73 14.61 30.82 -6.10
CA ASP A 73 14.48 30.14 -7.40
C ASP A 73 13.69 28.82 -7.29
N LEU A 74 12.96 28.62 -6.18
CA LEU A 74 11.96 27.57 -6.13
C LEU A 74 10.92 27.86 -7.21
N PRO A 75 10.63 26.93 -8.13
CA PRO A 75 9.51 27.12 -9.03
C PRO A 75 8.30 27.43 -8.17
N THR A 76 7.65 28.56 -8.42
CA THR A 76 6.34 28.88 -7.85
C THR A 76 5.41 27.79 -8.36
N TYR A 77 5.30 26.69 -7.61
CA TYR A 77 4.32 25.65 -7.83
C TYR A 77 2.96 26.33 -7.65
N THR A 78 2.45 26.78 -8.79
CA THR A 78 1.08 27.30 -8.89
C THR A 78 0.19 26.10 -8.56
N PRO A 79 -0.82 26.24 -7.70
CA PRO A 79 -1.65 25.12 -7.28
C PRO A 79 -2.53 24.68 -8.45
N ALA A 80 -1.96 23.87 -9.34
CA ALA A 80 -2.68 22.84 -10.07
C ALA A 80 -2.92 21.61 -9.16
N ILE A 81 -2.75 21.79 -7.84
CA ILE A 81 -3.12 20.85 -6.80
C ILE A 81 -4.61 21.09 -6.52
N ILE A 82 -5.48 20.71 -7.45
CA ILE A 82 -6.94 20.77 -7.27
C ILE A 82 -7.48 19.37 -7.56
N SER A 83 -7.84 18.68 -6.46
CA SER A 83 -8.61 17.43 -6.38
C SER A 83 -7.86 16.14 -6.74
N PHE A 84 -7.28 15.47 -5.73
CA PHE A 84 -6.67 14.13 -5.82
C PHE A 84 -7.41 13.06 -5.00
N LEU A 85 -8.46 13.42 -4.26
CA LEU A 85 -9.45 12.47 -3.80
C LEU A 85 -10.47 12.26 -4.92
N PRO A 86 -11.01 11.03 -5.07
CA PRO A 86 -12.26 10.86 -5.77
C PRO A 86 -13.29 11.87 -5.23
N GLU A 87 -14.06 12.51 -6.10
CA GLU A 87 -15.04 13.54 -5.71
C GLU A 87 -15.99 13.05 -4.60
N SER A 88 -16.38 11.78 -4.63
CA SER A 88 -17.21 11.18 -3.59
C SER A 88 -16.52 11.10 -2.22
N ALA A 89 -15.19 10.95 -2.17
CA ALA A 89 -14.42 10.91 -0.94
C ALA A 89 -14.25 12.32 -0.33
N SER A 90 -14.05 13.35 -1.15
CA SER A 90 -13.97 14.74 -0.66
C SER A 90 -15.32 15.19 -0.09
N VAL A 91 -16.42 14.88 -0.79
CA VAL A 91 -17.79 15.12 -0.31
C VAL A 91 -18.07 14.37 1.00
N ALA A 92 -17.62 13.12 1.13
CA ALA A 92 -17.79 12.34 2.36
C ALA A 92 -17.12 13.00 3.58
N VAL A 93 -15.87 13.46 3.42
CA VAL A 93 -15.13 14.18 4.48
C VAL A 93 -15.83 15.49 4.81
N GLU A 94 -16.21 16.28 3.82
CA GLU A 94 -16.87 17.57 4.03
C GLU A 94 -18.20 17.40 4.78
N HIS A 95 -19.04 16.45 4.36
CA HIS A 95 -20.33 16.17 5.01
C HIS A 95 -20.14 15.68 6.45
N ALA A 96 -19.17 14.80 6.71
CA ALA A 96 -18.86 14.34 8.06
C ALA A 96 -18.38 15.50 8.97
N MET A 97 -17.49 16.36 8.48
CA MET A 97 -17.03 17.52 9.24
C MET A 97 -18.16 18.54 9.47
N SER A 98 -19.01 18.76 8.49
CA SER A 98 -20.18 19.65 8.59
C SER A 98 -21.15 19.17 9.67
N ASP A 99 -21.52 17.87 9.65
CA ASP A 99 -22.36 17.27 10.68
C ASP A 99 -21.71 17.34 12.07
N LEU A 100 -20.40 17.05 12.19
CA LEU A 100 -19.70 17.12 13.47
C LEU A 100 -19.70 18.55 14.06
N ARG A 101 -19.49 19.57 13.23
CA ARG A 101 -19.60 20.97 13.65
C ARG A 101 -20.98 21.29 14.18
N GLN A 102 -22.03 20.84 13.48
CA GLN A 102 -23.41 21.03 13.92
C GLN A 102 -23.70 20.31 15.25
N GLN A 103 -23.26 19.06 15.39
CA GLN A 103 -23.48 18.28 16.61
C GLN A 103 -22.80 18.87 17.84
N LEU A 104 -21.59 19.40 17.67
CA LEU A 104 -20.79 19.97 18.75
C LEU A 104 -21.03 21.48 18.95
N GLY A 105 -21.80 22.13 18.07
CA GLY A 105 -22.01 23.58 18.12
C GLY A 105 -20.72 24.37 17.90
N LEU A 106 -19.86 23.90 17.00
CA LEU A 106 -18.57 24.53 16.72
C LEU A 106 -18.73 25.72 15.77
N GLU A 107 -18.10 26.84 16.11
CA GLU A 107 -17.95 27.99 15.22
C GLU A 107 -16.99 27.66 14.06
N GLY A 108 -17.16 28.32 12.90
CA GLY A 108 -16.54 27.92 11.63
C GLY A 108 -15.01 27.85 11.58
N SER A 109 -14.30 28.36 12.59
CA SER A 109 -12.84 28.28 12.71
C SER A 109 -12.33 27.07 13.50
N ALA A 110 -13.20 26.23 14.06
CA ALA A 110 -12.79 25.04 14.78
C ALA A 110 -12.09 24.05 13.82
N VAL A 111 -10.86 23.67 14.19
CA VAL A 111 -10.07 22.67 13.48
C VAL A 111 -10.55 21.29 13.89
N ILE A 112 -11.18 20.59 12.95
CA ILE A 112 -11.49 19.16 13.06
C ILE A 112 -10.41 18.44 12.28
N GLY A 113 -9.84 17.41 12.88
CA GLY A 113 -8.90 16.55 12.18
C GLY A 113 -9.57 15.34 11.55
N VAL A 114 -8.96 14.81 10.51
CA VAL A 114 -9.32 13.51 9.91
C VAL A 114 -8.32 12.51 10.47
N LEU A 115 -8.72 11.35 10.97
CA LEU A 115 -7.81 10.32 11.48
C LEU A 115 -7.62 9.19 10.46
N ASN A 116 -8.72 8.80 9.84
CA ASN A 116 -8.76 7.71 8.90
C ASN A 116 -9.84 7.98 7.85
N LEU A 117 -9.55 7.61 6.62
CA LEU A 117 -10.49 7.58 5.53
C LEU A 117 -10.34 6.24 4.81
N ARG A 118 -11.39 5.42 4.88
CA ARG A 118 -11.39 4.05 4.34
C ARG A 118 -12.52 3.89 3.36
N LYS A 119 -12.24 3.35 2.17
CA LYS A 119 -13.24 2.96 1.17
C LYS A 119 -13.68 1.53 1.43
N LEU A 120 -14.99 1.29 1.46
CA LEU A 120 -15.57 -0.03 1.70
C LEU A 120 -17.00 -0.14 1.17
N ASN A 121 -17.50 -1.38 1.13
CA ASN A 121 -18.90 -1.66 0.81
C ASN A 121 -19.68 -1.96 2.09
N TRP A 122 -20.72 -1.18 2.35
CA TRP A 122 -21.58 -1.31 3.51
C TRP A 122 -22.57 -2.46 3.37
N PRO A 123 -22.95 -3.10 4.49
CA PRO A 123 -23.86 -4.25 4.48
C PRO A 123 -25.32 -3.87 4.20
N ASP A 124 -25.70 -2.59 4.36
CA ASP A 124 -27.08 -2.14 4.27
C ASP A 124 -27.18 -0.64 3.91
N GLY A 125 -28.39 -0.15 3.63
CA GLY A 125 -28.69 1.27 3.38
C GLY A 125 -28.65 2.16 4.63
N LYS A 126 -28.32 1.61 5.80
CA LYS A 126 -27.97 2.36 7.02
C LYS A 126 -26.46 2.40 7.25
N LEU A 127 -25.71 2.02 6.21
CA LEU A 127 -24.26 2.05 6.14
C LEU A 127 -23.62 1.32 7.31
N GLY A 128 -24.28 0.28 7.85
CA GLY A 128 -23.77 -0.48 9.00
C GLY A 128 -23.70 0.27 10.34
N CYS A 129 -24.29 1.46 10.50
CA CYS A 129 -24.42 2.10 11.82
C CYS A 129 -25.49 1.42 12.71
N ALA A 130 -26.32 0.52 12.16
CA ALA A 130 -27.34 -0.17 12.92
C ALA A 130 -26.73 -1.14 13.97
N PRO A 131 -27.35 -1.31 15.15
CA PRO A 131 -26.84 -2.20 16.19
C PRO A 131 -26.99 -3.70 15.85
N GLU A 132 -27.66 -4.05 14.76
CA GLU A 132 -27.84 -5.44 14.36
C GLU A 132 -26.52 -6.01 13.81
N VAL A 133 -26.11 -7.11 14.43
CA VAL A 133 -24.88 -7.84 14.12
C VAL A 133 -24.87 -8.15 12.63
N ILE A 134 -23.85 -7.65 11.93
CA ILE A 134 -23.47 -8.08 10.59
C ILE A 134 -23.15 -9.58 10.71
N SER A 135 -24.16 -10.43 10.57
CA SER A 135 -23.92 -11.85 10.50
C SER A 135 -23.13 -12.12 9.23
N SER A 136 -22.26 -13.12 9.27
CA SER A 136 -21.53 -13.64 8.11
C SER A 136 -22.43 -14.09 6.94
N ALA A 137 -23.77 -14.01 7.09
CA ALA A 137 -24.77 -14.32 6.08
C ALA A 137 -24.95 -13.25 5.00
N LEU A 138 -24.33 -12.06 5.13
CA LEU A 138 -24.34 -11.02 4.08
C LEU A 138 -23.15 -11.11 3.11
N ARG A 139 -22.25 -12.10 3.26
CA ARG A 139 -21.20 -12.39 2.28
C ARG A 139 -21.86 -12.86 0.97
N GLY A 140 -22.22 -11.94 0.10
CA GLY A 140 -22.86 -12.24 -1.19
C GLY A 140 -23.89 -11.21 -1.66
N GLN A 141 -24.23 -10.18 -0.88
CA GLN A 141 -24.93 -9.02 -1.41
C GLN A 141 -23.93 -7.96 -1.86
N GLU A 142 -24.19 -7.32 -3.01
CA GLU A 142 -23.50 -6.09 -3.40
C GLU A 142 -23.81 -5.04 -2.33
N GLY A 143 -22.80 -4.70 -1.53
CA GLY A 143 -22.92 -3.69 -0.50
C GLY A 143 -23.04 -2.28 -1.09
N VAL A 144 -23.44 -1.32 -0.27
CA VAL A 144 -23.48 0.10 -0.68
C VAL A 144 -22.05 0.65 -0.63
N ALA A 145 -21.49 1.06 -1.77
CA ALA A 145 -20.17 1.66 -1.81
C ALA A 145 -20.12 2.96 -1.01
N GLY A 146 -19.04 3.16 -0.26
CA GLY A 146 -18.94 4.31 0.63
C GLY A 146 -17.63 4.42 1.39
N TYR A 147 -17.63 5.31 2.39
CA TYR A 147 -16.45 5.66 3.16
C TYR A 147 -16.69 5.62 4.67
N ARG A 148 -15.78 5.00 5.41
CA ARG A 148 -15.63 5.22 6.85
C ARG A 148 -14.71 6.43 7.02
N VAL A 149 -15.22 7.50 7.62
CA VAL A 149 -14.47 8.70 7.95
C VAL A 149 -14.35 8.76 9.47
N THR A 150 -13.13 8.63 9.99
CA THR A 150 -12.88 8.93 11.40
C THR A 150 -12.35 10.34 11.51
N LEU A 151 -13.00 11.16 12.33
CA LEU A 151 -12.61 12.53 12.65
C LEU A 151 -12.14 12.61 14.10
N ASN A 152 -11.43 13.68 14.45
CA ASN A 152 -11.23 14.06 15.83
C ASN A 152 -11.48 15.55 16.08
N TYR A 153 -11.85 15.85 17.31
CA TYR A 153 -11.86 17.22 17.84
C TYR A 153 -11.34 17.20 19.27
N GLY A 154 -10.17 17.84 19.47
CA GLY A 154 -9.35 17.60 20.67
C GLY A 154 -8.94 16.13 20.74
N ASP A 155 -9.04 15.52 21.93
CA ASP A 155 -8.67 14.12 22.18
C ASP A 155 -9.81 13.12 21.91
N LYS A 156 -10.92 13.56 21.31
CA LYS A 156 -12.10 12.72 21.04
C LYS A 156 -12.18 12.36 19.57
N GLY A 157 -12.28 11.06 19.28
CA GLY A 157 -12.59 10.53 17.96
C GLY A 157 -14.10 10.43 17.69
N TYR A 158 -14.48 10.54 16.42
CA TYR A 158 -15.85 10.47 15.92
C TYR A 158 -15.88 9.67 14.62
N VAL A 159 -16.66 8.59 14.55
CA VAL A 159 -16.74 7.75 13.35
C VAL A 159 -18.00 8.04 12.56
N TYR A 160 -17.82 8.31 11.28
CA TYR A 160 -18.86 8.57 10.30
C TYR A 160 -18.82 7.52 9.21
N HIS A 161 -19.98 7.04 8.80
CA HIS A 161 -20.15 6.18 7.64
C HIS A 161 -20.90 6.96 6.57
N THR A 162 -20.37 7.00 5.35
CA THR A 162 -21.00 7.65 4.20
C THR A 162 -21.15 6.72 3.03
N ASP A 163 -22.12 6.97 2.15
CA ASP A 163 -22.13 6.37 0.81
C ASP A 163 -21.39 7.29 -0.18
N THR A 164 -21.32 6.89 -1.45
CA THR A 164 -20.75 7.72 -2.52
C THR A 164 -21.68 8.83 -3.01
N GLU A 165 -22.94 8.86 -2.57
CA GLU A 165 -23.95 9.87 -2.93
C GLU A 165 -23.98 11.06 -1.96
N GLY A 166 -23.29 10.93 -0.82
CA GLY A 166 -23.16 11.97 0.19
C GLY A 166 -24.08 11.79 1.41
N THR A 167 -24.77 10.66 1.55
CA THR A 167 -25.44 10.32 2.82
C THR A 167 -24.37 10.16 3.91
N VAL A 168 -24.62 10.71 5.09
CA VAL A 168 -23.69 10.64 6.23
C VAL A 168 -24.42 10.20 7.50
N TYR A 169 -23.84 9.23 8.21
CA TYR A 169 -24.31 8.79 9.52
C TYR A 169 -23.18 8.83 10.54
N TYR A 170 -23.43 9.48 11.69
CA TYR A 170 -22.54 9.40 12.85
C TYR A 170 -22.78 8.09 13.61
N CYS A 171 -21.81 7.16 13.59
CA CYS A 171 -21.89 5.90 14.29
C CYS A 171 -21.27 6.01 15.71
N LYS A 172 -22.10 6.16 16.74
CA LYS A 172 -21.70 6.38 18.15
C LYS A 172 -21.08 5.17 18.88
N ARG A 173 -20.61 4.14 18.18
CA ARG A 173 -20.17 2.90 18.85
C ARG A 173 -18.69 2.96 19.25
N ALA A 174 -18.38 2.58 20.48
CA ALA A 174 -17.02 2.63 21.04
C ALA A 174 -16.05 1.62 20.39
N ASP A 175 -16.56 0.50 19.88
CA ASP A 175 -15.79 -0.50 19.14
C ASP A 175 -15.25 0.03 17.81
N LEU A 176 -15.85 1.08 17.26
CA LEU A 176 -15.41 1.69 16.00
C LEU A 176 -14.28 2.71 16.17
N LEU A 177 -14.02 3.17 17.42
CA LEU A 177 -13.03 4.22 17.73
C LEU A 177 -11.64 3.69 18.08
N SER A 178 -11.48 2.36 18.18
CA SER A 178 -10.30 1.74 18.79
C SER A 178 -9.12 1.57 17.82
N GLU A 179 -9.29 1.85 16.53
CA GLU A 179 -8.36 1.48 15.46
C GLU A 179 -7.79 2.66 14.65
N ASP A 180 -8.03 3.93 15.04
CA ASP A 180 -7.88 5.04 14.06
C ASP A 180 -6.50 5.68 13.89
N GLY A 181 -6.20 6.95 14.16
CA GLY A 181 -4.89 7.54 13.79
C GLY A 181 -4.38 8.49 14.86
N GLU A 182 -3.20 9.08 14.67
CA GLU A 182 -2.96 10.42 15.23
C GLU A 182 -3.74 11.44 14.38
N PRO A 183 -4.21 12.58 14.91
CA PRO A 183 -4.95 13.59 14.15
C PRO A 183 -4.23 14.07 12.89
N LEU A 184 -4.84 13.91 11.70
CA LEU A 184 -4.53 14.80 10.59
C LEU A 184 -5.16 16.14 10.94
N ALA A 185 -4.41 17.22 11.00
CA ALA A 185 -5.02 18.49 10.62
C ALA A 185 -5.55 18.31 9.19
N PHE A 186 -6.71 18.89 8.81
CA PHE A 186 -7.18 18.82 7.42
C PHE A 186 -6.03 19.22 6.48
N ASP A 187 -5.44 18.21 5.86
CA ASP A 187 -4.20 18.34 5.14
C ASP A 187 -4.47 17.92 3.69
N PRO A 188 -4.65 18.90 2.78
CA PRO A 188 -4.71 18.64 1.35
C PRO A 188 -3.51 17.82 0.83
N ILE A 189 -2.42 17.70 1.60
CA ILE A 189 -1.27 16.90 1.25
C ILE A 189 -1.57 15.40 1.34
N ALA A 190 -2.40 14.94 2.29
CA ALA A 190 -2.81 13.53 2.39
C ALA A 190 -3.43 13.02 1.08
N GLU A 191 -4.28 13.88 0.51
CA GLU A 191 -4.94 13.71 -0.77
C GLU A 191 -3.92 13.64 -1.92
N SER A 192 -2.90 14.50 -1.92
CA SER A 192 -1.87 14.54 -2.96
C SER A 192 -0.98 13.28 -3.03
N LEU A 193 -1.06 12.39 -2.02
CA LEU A 193 -0.24 11.18 -1.96
C LEU A 193 -0.87 9.96 -2.64
N ILE A 194 -2.20 9.93 -2.82
CA ILE A 194 -2.90 8.75 -3.38
C ILE A 194 -2.51 8.54 -4.84
N SER A 195 -2.74 9.52 -5.72
CA SER A 195 -2.50 9.35 -7.15
C SER A 195 -1.03 9.04 -7.48
N PRO A 196 -0.01 9.69 -6.86
CA PRO A 196 1.38 9.29 -7.07
C PRO A 196 1.70 7.86 -6.60
N ALA A 197 1.10 7.40 -5.50
CA ALA A 197 1.29 6.03 -5.02
C ALA A 197 0.63 5.01 -5.96
N GLU A 198 -0.56 5.29 -6.48
CA GLU A 198 -1.23 4.46 -7.50
C GLU A 198 -0.39 4.37 -8.78
N LEU A 199 0.17 5.49 -9.25
CA LEU A 199 1.06 5.52 -10.42
C LEU A 199 2.35 4.71 -10.20
N ASP A 200 3.00 4.85 -9.04
CA ASP A 200 4.18 4.05 -8.69
C ASP A 200 3.82 2.55 -8.60
N LEU A 201 2.68 2.20 -8.01
CA LEU A 201 2.23 0.81 -7.92
C LEU A 201 1.91 0.22 -9.31
N ALA A 202 1.20 0.96 -10.15
CA ALA A 202 0.89 0.58 -11.53
C ALA A 202 2.18 0.30 -12.32
N GLN A 203 3.18 1.18 -12.16
CA GLN A 203 4.48 1.02 -12.79
C GLN A 203 5.23 -0.23 -12.29
N ARG A 204 5.21 -0.50 -10.98
CA ARG A 204 5.87 -1.69 -10.39
C ARG A 204 5.27 -3.00 -10.89
N LEU A 205 3.95 -3.03 -11.05
CA LEU A 205 3.21 -4.22 -11.43
C LEU A 205 3.04 -4.36 -12.95
N GLY A 206 3.24 -3.28 -13.71
CA GLY A 206 3.01 -3.27 -15.16
C GLY A 206 1.52 -3.35 -15.53
N ILE A 207 0.65 -2.74 -14.71
CA ILE A 207 -0.81 -2.76 -14.88
C ILE A 207 -1.36 -1.34 -15.11
N GLU A 208 -2.62 -1.23 -15.51
CA GLU A 208 -3.35 0.04 -15.59
C GLU A 208 -3.72 0.55 -14.20
N VAL A 209 -3.71 1.87 -14.00
CA VAL A 209 -4.03 2.50 -12.69
C VAL A 209 -5.46 2.17 -12.26
N GLU A 210 -6.38 2.06 -13.20
CA GLU A 210 -7.80 1.78 -13.00
C GLU A 210 -8.06 0.39 -12.40
N ILE A 211 -7.06 -0.52 -12.44
CA ILE A 211 -7.12 -1.85 -11.81
C ILE A 211 -6.81 -1.75 -10.31
N ILE A 212 -6.14 -0.69 -9.88
CA ILE A 212 -5.75 -0.47 -8.49
C ILE A 212 -6.91 0.18 -7.75
N GLU A 213 -7.28 -0.42 -6.63
CA GLU A 213 -8.25 0.13 -5.71
C GLU A 213 -7.56 0.68 -4.47
N TRP A 214 -7.61 2.00 -4.26
CA TRP A 214 -7.33 2.55 -2.93
C TRP A 214 -8.42 2.14 -1.93
N VAL A 215 -8.00 1.63 -0.77
CA VAL A 215 -8.92 1.15 0.28
C VAL A 215 -8.75 1.83 1.62
N ASP A 216 -7.57 2.35 1.97
CA ASP A 216 -7.34 2.94 3.31
C ASP A 216 -6.31 4.07 3.24
N LEU A 217 -6.60 5.18 3.92
CA LEU A 217 -5.68 6.27 4.21
C LEU A 217 -5.76 6.56 5.70
N ALA A 218 -4.67 6.28 6.40
CA ALA A 218 -4.60 6.44 7.85
C ALA A 218 -3.45 7.38 8.22
N ALA A 219 -3.73 8.24 9.19
CA ALA A 219 -2.78 9.14 9.79
C ALA A 219 -1.87 8.43 10.77
N MET A 220 -0.57 8.63 10.65
CA MET A 220 0.44 7.96 11.48
C MET A 220 1.41 8.97 12.06
N THR A 221 1.85 8.73 13.30
CA THR A 221 3.09 9.31 13.81
C THR A 221 4.12 8.21 13.89
N TRP A 222 5.05 8.22 12.94
CA TRP A 222 6.15 7.27 12.89
C TRP A 222 7.16 7.58 14.00
N ILE A 223 7.71 6.54 14.63
CA ILE A 223 8.62 6.68 15.77
C ILE A 223 10.10 6.84 15.36
N ASP A 224 10.42 6.58 14.09
CA ASP A 224 11.75 6.70 13.54
C ASP A 224 11.74 7.00 12.03
N SER A 225 12.93 7.25 11.48
CA SER A 225 13.14 7.55 10.07
C SER A 225 12.98 6.34 9.13
N SER A 226 12.57 5.17 9.61
CA SER A 226 12.14 4.06 8.75
C SER A 226 10.71 4.23 8.26
N LEU A 227 9.96 5.15 8.88
CA LEU A 227 8.53 5.35 8.67
C LEU A 227 7.73 4.07 8.89
N GLY A 228 8.18 3.17 9.76
CA GLY A 228 7.51 1.89 10.01
C GLY A 228 7.88 0.76 9.03
N CYS A 229 8.87 0.97 8.14
CA CYS A 229 9.34 -0.08 7.21
C CYS A 229 10.86 -0.22 7.21
N PRO A 230 11.43 -0.74 8.32
CA PRO A 230 12.87 -0.89 8.43
C PRO A 230 13.38 -2.01 7.52
N ARG A 231 14.43 -1.69 6.78
CA ARG A 231 15.20 -2.65 5.99
C ARG A 231 16.30 -3.27 6.87
N PRO A 232 16.62 -4.54 6.65
CA PRO A 232 17.66 -5.21 7.41
C PRO A 232 19.01 -4.50 7.22
N ASN A 233 19.80 -4.45 8.30
CA ASN A 233 21.15 -3.89 8.33
C ASN A 233 21.25 -2.36 8.10
N LEU A 234 20.15 -1.61 8.25
CA LEU A 234 20.17 -0.16 8.30
C LEU A 234 19.89 0.35 9.71
N ASN A 235 20.50 1.49 10.07
CA ASN A 235 20.19 2.20 11.30
C ASN A 235 19.25 3.36 11.00
N TYR A 236 18.24 3.53 11.85
CA TYR A 236 17.23 4.57 11.72
C TYR A 236 17.33 5.56 12.86
N THR A 237 17.05 6.83 12.57
CA THR A 237 17.04 7.88 13.58
C THR A 237 15.71 7.84 14.31
N VAL A 238 15.72 7.74 15.64
CA VAL A 238 14.52 7.84 16.46
C VAL A 238 14.04 9.28 16.47
N VAL A 239 12.87 9.53 15.86
CA VAL A 239 12.25 10.85 15.74
C VAL A 239 10.77 10.66 15.43
N SER A 240 9.91 11.47 16.04
CA SER A 240 8.49 11.49 15.72
C SER A 240 8.25 12.20 14.39
N ILE A 241 7.74 11.47 13.39
CA ILE A 241 7.46 11.99 12.05
C ILE A 241 5.97 11.83 11.77
N PRO A 242 5.20 12.93 11.67
CA PRO A 242 3.82 12.90 11.18
C PRO A 242 3.80 12.40 9.73
N GLY A 243 2.81 11.60 9.38
CA GLY A 243 2.78 10.92 8.12
C GLY A 243 1.52 10.14 7.85
N TYR A 244 1.58 9.29 6.82
CA TYR A 244 0.42 8.56 6.32
C TYR A 244 0.76 7.11 6.01
N ARG A 245 -0.20 6.22 6.27
CA ARG A 245 -0.25 4.86 5.76
C ARG A 245 -1.36 4.77 4.72
N LEU A 246 -1.01 4.35 3.51
CA LEU A 246 -1.93 4.12 2.42
C LEU A 246 -1.98 2.62 2.12
N VAL A 247 -3.17 2.11 1.82
CA VAL A 247 -3.38 0.72 1.44
C VAL A 247 -4.14 0.66 0.13
N PHE A 248 -3.62 -0.16 -0.77
CA PHE A 248 -4.19 -0.43 -2.09
C PHE A 248 -4.48 -1.92 -2.24
N ARG A 249 -5.43 -2.25 -3.11
CA ARG A 249 -5.77 -3.61 -3.52
C ARG A 249 -5.67 -3.73 -5.02
N VAL A 250 -5.19 -4.89 -5.46
CA VAL A 250 -5.19 -5.28 -6.88
C VAL A 250 -5.89 -6.63 -6.98
N PRO A 251 -6.83 -6.81 -7.92
CA PRO A 251 -7.40 -8.12 -8.20
C PRO A 251 -6.32 -9.16 -8.47
N SER A 252 -6.42 -10.33 -7.85
CA SER A 252 -5.49 -11.43 -8.13
C SER A 252 -5.83 -12.09 -9.46
N GLU A 253 -4.84 -12.24 -10.34
CA GLU A 253 -4.96 -13.03 -11.56
C GLU A 253 -4.94 -14.54 -11.30
N GLN A 254 -4.61 -14.98 -10.07
CA GLN A 254 -4.36 -16.38 -9.74
C GLN A 254 -5.68 -17.10 -9.38
N PRO A 255 -6.16 -18.06 -10.20
CA PRO A 255 -7.33 -18.86 -9.87
C PRO A 255 -6.90 -19.97 -8.90
N THR A 256 -6.81 -19.66 -7.61
CA THR A 256 -6.57 -20.66 -6.57
C THR A 256 -7.88 -20.97 -5.83
N GLY A 257 -8.80 -21.65 -6.52
CA GLY A 257 -10.07 -22.11 -5.96
C GLY A 257 -11.20 -21.06 -5.98
N ASP A 258 -12.29 -21.33 -5.25
CA ASP A 258 -13.56 -20.61 -5.33
C ASP A 258 -13.50 -19.12 -4.93
N GLU A 259 -12.39 -18.60 -4.38
CA GLU A 259 -12.24 -17.15 -4.09
C GLU A 259 -10.79 -16.67 -4.28
N ALA A 260 -10.49 -16.06 -5.44
CA ALA A 260 -9.25 -15.31 -5.62
C ALA A 260 -9.32 -14.01 -4.80
N LEU A 261 -8.63 -13.97 -3.66
CA LEU A 261 -8.56 -12.77 -2.83
C LEU A 261 -7.67 -11.70 -3.49
N PRO A 262 -8.03 -10.40 -3.38
CA PRO A 262 -7.19 -9.33 -3.88
C PRO A 262 -5.85 -9.25 -3.12
N ILE A 263 -4.79 -8.91 -3.83
CA ILE A 263 -3.46 -8.68 -3.25
C ILE A 263 -3.43 -7.27 -2.67
N THR A 264 -2.89 -7.12 -1.47
CA THR A 264 -2.80 -5.82 -0.76
C THR A 264 -1.38 -5.26 -0.87
N TYR A 265 -1.28 -3.96 -1.15
CA TYR A 265 -0.04 -3.21 -1.23
C TYR A 265 -0.09 -2.03 -0.26
N ILE A 266 1.03 -1.74 0.39
CA ILE A 266 1.11 -0.77 1.49
C ILE A 266 2.13 0.30 1.13
N TYR A 267 1.80 1.55 1.42
CA TYR A 267 2.70 2.69 1.26
C TYR A 267 2.73 3.51 2.55
N HIS A 268 3.92 3.95 2.96
CA HIS A 268 4.10 4.85 4.10
C HIS A 268 4.69 6.18 3.64
N SER A 269 4.30 7.25 4.31
CA SER A 269 4.68 8.61 3.96
C SER A 269 5.04 9.42 5.19
N ASP A 270 5.99 10.35 5.03
CA ASP A 270 6.32 11.44 5.95
C ASP A 270 5.53 12.73 5.66
N GLY A 271 4.50 12.63 4.81
CA GLY A 271 3.73 13.76 4.32
C GLY A 271 4.33 14.45 3.09
N LEU A 272 5.46 14.01 2.54
CA LEU A 272 5.99 14.58 1.30
C LEU A 272 5.92 13.61 0.12
N GLN A 273 6.15 12.32 0.40
CA GLN A 273 6.16 11.28 -0.62
C GLN A 273 5.64 9.96 -0.04
N ALA A 274 4.94 9.18 -0.86
CA ALA A 274 4.52 7.83 -0.50
C ALA A 274 5.57 6.82 -0.95
N ASN A 275 6.05 5.99 -0.03
CA ASN A 275 7.06 4.97 -0.28
C ASN A 275 6.43 3.58 -0.12
N TYR A 276 6.62 2.72 -1.11
CA TYR A 276 6.18 1.33 -1.01
C TYR A 276 6.81 0.65 0.21
N CYS A 277 5.97 0.00 1.00
CA CYS A 277 6.36 -0.86 2.08
C CYS A 277 5.89 -2.28 1.80
N ASP A 278 6.83 -3.21 1.89
CA ASP A 278 6.52 -4.63 1.83
C ASP A 278 5.80 -5.03 3.13
N PRO A 279 4.60 -5.65 3.06
CA PRO A 279 3.84 -6.04 4.25
C PRO A 279 4.61 -6.90 5.25
N ASP A 280 5.60 -7.69 4.81
CA ASP A 280 6.41 -8.53 5.69
C ASP A 280 7.36 -7.70 6.61
N TRP A 281 7.56 -6.43 6.28
CA TRP A 281 8.44 -5.51 6.99
C TRP A 281 7.70 -4.36 7.68
N GLU A 282 6.37 -4.34 7.61
CA GLU A 282 5.57 -3.30 8.23
C GLU A 282 5.59 -3.41 9.77
N ILE A 283 5.91 -2.30 10.42
CA ILE A 283 5.84 -2.10 11.86
C ILE A 283 5.01 -0.85 12.13
N LEU A 284 3.79 -1.07 12.65
CA LEU A 284 2.89 0.03 12.97
C LEU A 284 3.20 0.64 14.35
N PRO A 285 3.18 1.97 14.48
CA PRO A 285 3.31 2.62 15.78
C PRO A 285 2.08 2.34 16.66
N PRO A 286 2.21 2.33 18.00
CA PRO A 286 1.05 2.24 18.90
C PRO A 286 0.06 3.40 18.65
N PRO A 287 -1.26 3.17 18.80
CA PRO A 287 -1.91 1.93 19.24
C PRO A 287 -2.09 0.86 18.13
N TYR A 288 -1.63 1.11 16.90
CA TYR A 288 -1.87 0.25 15.72
C TYR A 288 -1.02 -1.01 15.67
N GLY A 289 0.06 -1.09 16.47
CA GLY A 289 0.90 -2.27 16.65
C GLY A 289 1.10 -2.62 18.12
N THR A 290 1.07 -3.90 18.47
CA THR A 290 1.51 -4.37 19.78
C THR A 290 3.02 -4.16 19.91
N ILE A 291 3.46 -3.39 20.91
CA ILE A 291 4.88 -3.29 21.27
C ILE A 291 5.31 -4.62 21.89
N GLU A 292 5.63 -5.61 21.08
CA GLU A 292 6.67 -6.55 21.49
C GLU A 292 8.00 -5.95 21.03
N PRO A 293 8.90 -5.58 21.96
CA PRO A 293 10.22 -5.11 21.56
C PRO A 293 10.90 -6.22 20.78
N ILE A 294 11.35 -5.91 19.55
CA ILE A 294 12.33 -6.74 18.86
C ILE A 294 13.56 -6.75 19.74
N ILE A 295 13.72 -7.81 20.53
CA ILE A 295 14.96 -8.12 21.23
C ILE A 295 15.95 -8.47 20.12
N ILE A 296 16.68 -7.45 19.66
CA ILE A 296 17.88 -7.66 18.83
C ILE A 296 18.79 -8.54 19.68
N GLY A 297 19.08 -9.73 19.15
CA GLY A 297 19.74 -10.82 19.84
C GLY A 297 20.92 -10.35 20.69
N THR A 298 20.89 -10.74 21.96
CA THR A 298 22.04 -10.73 22.85
C THR A 298 23.17 -11.53 22.18
N PRO A 299 24.43 -11.06 22.20
CA PRO A 299 25.53 -11.81 21.61
C PRO A 299 25.67 -13.14 22.36
N ILE A 300 25.76 -14.22 21.60
CA ILE A 300 26.08 -15.55 22.10
C ILE A 300 27.45 -15.47 22.77
N ALA A 301 27.47 -15.59 24.09
CA ALA A 301 28.67 -15.88 24.85
C ALA A 301 28.55 -17.31 25.36
N GLU A 302 29.24 -18.24 24.70
CA GLU A 302 30.06 -19.31 25.28
C GLU A 302 30.92 -19.95 24.18
#